data_AF-A0A3D3DUY8-F1
#
_entry.id   AF-A0A3D3DUY8-F1
#
_cell.length_a   1.000
_cell.length_b   1.000
_cell.length_c   1.000
_cell.angle_alpha   90.00
_cell.angle_beta   90.00
_cell.angle_gamma   90.00
#
_symmetry.space_group_name_H-M   'P 1'
#
loop_
_entity.id
_entity.type
_entity.pdbx_description
1 polymer ?
#
loop_
_entity_poly.entity_id
_entity_poly.type
_entity_poly.pdbx_seq_one_letter_code
_entity_poly.pdbx_strand_id
1 'polypeptide(L)'
;MSKIISNRIPQCITIFAGLFVMLGSIITAKAQNFEGKTISSVTIRFKGTKTVDEAKLRGFMGVRAGQKYSASNLDDDVRSLYESGLVDDVRWLAKPAGARVSLTAE
;
A
#
# COMPACT_ATOMS: atom_id res chain seq x y z
N MET A 1 -51.78 26.66 35.29
CA MET A 1 -51.49 27.07 33.91
C MET A 1 -50.35 28.09 33.95
N SER A 2 -49.10 27.64 33.78
CA SER A 2 -47.91 28.52 33.83
C SER A 2 -46.63 27.85 33.29
N LYS A 3 -45.96 28.59 32.38
CA LYS A 3 -44.50 28.83 32.23
C LYS A 3 -43.62 27.62 31.84
N ILE A 4 -43.07 27.56 30.62
CA ILE A 4 -41.78 28.16 30.19
C ILE A 4 -40.68 27.92 31.23
N ILE A 5 -39.74 26.99 30.99
CA ILE A 5 -38.26 27.16 31.12
C ILE A 5 -37.56 26.02 30.34
N SER A 6 -36.91 26.37 29.22
CA SER A 6 -35.70 25.68 28.74
C SER A 6 -34.52 26.17 29.58
N ASN A 7 -33.61 25.28 29.99
CA ASN A 7 -32.16 25.51 30.18
C ASN A 7 -31.56 24.74 31.39
N ARG A 8 -30.31 24.29 31.19
CA ARG A 8 -29.29 23.86 32.17
C ARG A 8 -29.20 22.36 32.51
N ILE A 9 -28.45 21.68 31.64
CA ILE A 9 -27.45 20.64 31.93
C ILE A 9 -26.88 20.77 33.37
N PRO A 10 -26.68 19.64 34.07
CA PRO A 10 -25.34 19.37 34.58
C PRO A 10 -24.87 17.95 34.24
N GLN A 11 -23.67 17.90 33.69
CA GLN A 11 -22.82 16.73 33.60
C GLN A 11 -22.41 16.36 35.03
N CYS A 12 -22.86 15.22 35.53
CA CYS A 12 -22.28 14.47 36.65
C CYS A 12 -23.30 13.41 37.04
N ILE A 13 -23.15 12.19 36.52
CA ILE A 13 -23.25 10.95 37.31
C ILE A 13 -22.54 9.92 36.45
N THR A 14 -21.25 9.89 36.71
CA THR A 14 -20.31 8.86 36.33
C THR A 14 -20.74 7.54 36.99
N ILE A 15 -20.46 6.44 36.29
CA ILE A 15 -20.33 5.06 36.78
C ILE A 15 -21.65 4.36 37.09
N PHE A 16 -22.08 3.44 36.20
CA PHE A 16 -22.17 2.01 36.52
C PHE A 16 -22.49 1.21 35.23
N ALA A 17 -21.55 0.32 34.88
CA ALA A 17 -21.71 -0.91 34.10
C ALA A 17 -22.84 -1.00 33.06
N GLY A 18 -22.48 -0.93 31.77
CA GLY A 18 -23.41 -1.26 30.69
C GLY A 18 -22.76 -1.21 29.32
N LEU A 19 -21.85 -2.14 29.05
CA LEU A 19 -21.42 -2.65 27.74
C LEU A 19 -22.34 -2.21 26.56
N PHE A 20 -22.01 -1.10 25.90
CA PHE A 20 -22.65 -0.70 24.64
C PHE A 20 -21.57 -0.41 23.58
N VAL A 21 -21.13 -1.52 22.98
CA VAL A 21 -20.62 -1.68 21.62
C VAL A 21 -19.95 -0.43 21.00
N MET A 22 -18.66 -0.28 21.27
CA MET A 22 -17.74 0.35 20.33
C MET A 22 -17.70 -0.53 19.07
N LEU A 23 -18.55 -0.24 18.09
CA LEU A 23 -18.38 -0.69 16.71
C LEU A 23 -17.16 0.05 16.12
N GLY A 24 -15.98 -0.34 16.58
CA GLY A 24 -14.76 -0.11 15.83
C GLY A 24 -14.86 -0.94 14.56
N SER A 25 -15.28 -0.31 13.46
CA SER A 25 -15.05 -0.87 12.13
C SER A 25 -13.54 -0.94 11.92
N ILE A 26 -12.95 -2.06 12.31
CA ILE A 26 -11.59 -2.42 11.92
C ILE A 26 -11.67 -2.66 10.42
N ILE A 27 -11.35 -1.64 9.64
CA ILE A 27 -11.13 -1.76 8.20
C ILE A 27 -9.88 -2.64 8.07
N THR A 28 -10.08 -3.95 8.04
CA THR A 28 -9.01 -4.89 7.67
C THR A 28 -8.73 -4.65 6.20
N ALA A 29 -7.76 -3.78 5.92
CA ALA A 29 -7.19 -3.62 4.59
C ALA A 29 -6.68 -5.00 4.17
N LYS A 30 -7.41 -5.66 3.26
CA LYS A 30 -6.94 -6.91 2.66
C LYS A 30 -5.76 -6.54 1.76
N ALA A 31 -4.55 -6.56 2.32
CA ALA A 31 -3.35 -6.63 1.52
C ALA A 31 -3.51 -7.84 0.60
N GLN A 32 -3.59 -7.60 -0.71
CA GLN A 32 -3.64 -8.69 -1.68
C GLN A 32 -2.32 -9.43 -1.57
N ASN A 33 -2.33 -10.59 -0.90
CA ASN A 33 -1.15 -11.41 -0.75
C ASN A 33 -0.80 -12.02 -2.11
N PHE A 34 0.18 -11.41 -2.76
CA PHE A 34 0.77 -11.88 -4.00
C PHE A 34 1.95 -12.83 -3.76
N GLU A 35 2.35 -13.00 -2.50
CA GLU A 35 3.50 -13.80 -2.08
C GLU A 35 3.47 -15.22 -2.66
N GLY A 36 4.58 -15.62 -3.27
CA GLY A 36 4.74 -16.94 -3.88
C GLY A 36 4.07 -17.14 -5.25
N LYS A 37 3.29 -16.18 -5.76
CA LYS A 37 2.72 -16.26 -7.12
C LYS A 37 3.78 -16.03 -8.18
N THR A 38 3.62 -16.65 -9.36
CA THR A 38 4.54 -16.43 -10.48
C THR A 38 4.32 -15.07 -11.12
N ILE A 39 5.40 -14.32 -11.31
CA ILE A 39 5.41 -13.05 -12.02
C ILE A 39 5.24 -13.32 -13.52
N SER A 40 4.22 -12.76 -14.14
CA SER A 40 3.96 -12.92 -15.58
C SER A 40 4.83 -11.99 -16.44
N SER A 41 4.97 -10.74 -15.99
CA SER A 41 5.67 -9.70 -16.72
C SER A 41 6.09 -8.59 -15.75
N VAL A 42 7.18 -7.92 -16.08
CA VAL A 42 7.70 -6.76 -15.37
C VAL A 42 7.85 -5.64 -16.40
N THR A 43 7.03 -4.61 -16.27
CA THR A 43 7.05 -3.42 -17.15
C THR A 43 7.66 -2.25 -16.38
N ILE A 44 8.58 -1.52 -16.99
CA ILE A 44 9.17 -0.32 -16.39
C ILE A 44 8.58 0.90 -17.11
N ARG A 45 8.04 1.85 -16.36
CA ARG A 45 7.45 3.10 -16.86
C ARG A 45 8.15 4.27 -16.21
N PHE A 46 9.14 4.82 -16.89
CA PHE A 46 9.81 5.98 -16.36
C PHE A 46 8.93 7.24 -16.46
N LYS A 47 8.70 7.90 -15.32
CA LYS A 47 8.04 9.22 -15.24
C LYS A 47 8.99 10.23 -14.63
N GLY A 48 9.69 10.99 -15.48
CA GLY A 48 10.61 12.03 -15.02
C GLY A 48 11.18 12.84 -16.17
N THR A 49 11.95 13.87 -15.83
CA THR A 49 12.61 14.76 -16.81
C THR A 49 13.95 14.20 -17.30
N LYS A 50 14.62 13.36 -16.49
CA LYS A 50 15.89 12.69 -16.84
C LYS A 50 15.62 11.47 -17.72
N THR A 51 16.07 11.41 -18.96
CA THR A 51 15.94 10.18 -19.75
C THR A 51 16.90 9.11 -19.21
N VAL A 52 16.36 8.08 -18.54
CA VAL A 52 17.11 6.91 -18.08
C VAL A 52 16.89 5.75 -19.04
N ASP A 53 17.95 5.03 -19.36
CA ASP A 53 17.89 3.83 -20.17
C ASP A 53 17.28 2.65 -19.39
N GLU A 54 16.27 1.98 -19.97
CA GLU A 54 15.58 0.85 -19.33
C GLU A 54 16.54 -0.31 -19.05
N ALA A 55 17.54 -0.55 -19.90
CA ALA A 55 18.48 -1.64 -19.71
C ALA A 55 19.39 -1.38 -18.49
N LYS A 56 19.72 -0.11 -18.20
CA LYS A 56 20.41 0.25 -16.95
C LYS A 56 19.54 -0.02 -15.74
N LEU A 57 18.28 0.42 -15.74
CA LEU A 57 17.34 0.16 -14.63
C LEU A 57 17.17 -1.34 -14.37
N ARG A 58 17.03 -2.14 -15.44
CA ARG A 58 16.99 -3.60 -15.36
C ARG A 58 18.26 -4.21 -14.75
N GLY A 59 19.40 -3.53 -14.83
CA GLY A 59 20.65 -3.96 -14.20
C GLY A 59 20.63 -3.87 -12.67
N PHE A 60 19.86 -2.92 -12.12
CA PHE A 60 19.71 -2.73 -10.66
C PHE A 60 18.55 -3.52 -10.07
N MET A 61 17.72 -4.13 -10.91
CA MET A 61 16.59 -4.95 -10.47
C MET A 61 16.92 -6.44 -10.50
N GLY A 62 16.73 -7.11 -9.37
CA GLY A 62 16.79 -8.56 -9.24
C GLY A 62 15.51 -9.24 -9.70
N VAL A 63 14.35 -8.58 -9.57
CA VAL A 63 13.04 -9.16 -9.89
C VAL A 63 12.85 -9.34 -11.39
N ARG A 64 12.52 -10.58 -11.81
CA ARG A 64 12.32 -10.94 -13.22
C ARG A 64 11.00 -11.68 -13.46
N ALA A 65 10.50 -11.56 -14.68
CA ALA A 65 9.37 -12.38 -15.14
C ALA A 65 9.72 -13.87 -15.02
N GLY A 66 8.76 -14.68 -14.56
CA GLY A 66 8.95 -16.10 -14.27
C GLY A 66 9.39 -16.42 -12.84
N GLN A 67 9.90 -15.45 -12.07
CA GLN A 67 10.22 -15.66 -10.66
C GLN A 67 8.97 -15.66 -9.77
N LYS A 68 9.12 -16.17 -8.54
CA LYS A 68 8.11 -16.02 -7.51
C LYS A 68 8.10 -14.58 -7.01
N TYR A 69 6.91 -14.03 -6.86
CA TYR A 69 6.70 -12.75 -6.20
C TYR A 69 7.17 -12.85 -4.75
N SER A 70 8.01 -11.90 -4.36
CA SER A 70 8.53 -11.71 -3.00
C SER A 70 8.53 -10.23 -2.71
N ALA A 71 7.79 -9.79 -1.69
CA ALA A 71 7.78 -8.39 -1.30
C ALA A 71 9.18 -7.88 -0.90
N SER A 72 9.98 -8.73 -0.23
CA SER A 72 11.36 -8.38 0.15
C SER A 72 12.22 -8.05 -1.07
N ASN A 73 12.10 -8.82 -2.15
CA ASN A 73 12.89 -8.59 -3.36
C ASN A 73 12.49 -7.28 -4.04
N LEU A 74 11.20 -6.93 -4.02
CA LEU A 74 10.72 -5.66 -4.56
C LEU A 74 11.27 -4.48 -3.77
N ASP A 75 11.30 -4.58 -2.43
CA ASP A 75 11.85 -3.54 -1.55
C ASP A 75 13.36 -3.35 -1.75
N ASP A 76 14.09 -4.45 -1.95
CA ASP A 76 15.53 -4.41 -2.24
C ASP A 76 15.83 -3.77 -3.61
N ASP A 77 15.00 -4.06 -4.62
CA ASP A 77 15.08 -3.44 -5.94
C ASP A 77 14.79 -1.93 -5.86
N VAL A 78 13.76 -1.52 -5.10
CA VAL A 78 13.44 -0.09 -4.87
C VAL A 78 14.63 0.63 -4.24
N ARG A 79 15.22 0.04 -3.19
CA ARG A 79 16.37 0.62 -2.51
C ARG A 79 17.56 0.76 -3.44
N SER A 80 17.88 -0.30 -4.19
CA SER A 80 19.00 -0.31 -5.13
C SER A 80 18.84 0.75 -6.23
N LEU A 81 17.61 0.89 -6.75
CA LEU A 81 17.28 1.89 -7.75
C LEU A 81 17.38 3.32 -7.20
N TYR A 82 16.87 3.56 -6.00
CA TYR A 82 16.98 4.87 -5.34
C TYR A 82 18.43 5.23 -5.03
N GLU A 83 19.20 4.29 -4.48
CA GLU A 83 20.63 4.47 -4.17
C GLU A 83 21.49 4.68 -5.43
N SER A 84 21.07 4.15 -6.58
CA SER A 84 21.75 4.39 -7.86
C SER A 84 21.70 5.86 -8.31
N GLY A 85 20.78 6.66 -7.78
CA GLY A 85 20.56 8.05 -8.18
C GLY A 85 19.99 8.22 -9.59
N LEU A 86 19.60 7.12 -10.25
CA LEU A 86 19.00 7.14 -11.58
C LEU A 86 17.54 7.58 -11.55
N VAL A 87 16.84 7.29 -10.46
CA VAL A 87 15.41 7.56 -10.27
C VAL A 87 15.20 8.29 -8.96
N ASP A 88 14.27 9.25 -8.95
CA ASP A 88 13.97 10.05 -7.77
C ASP A 88 12.85 9.40 -6.91
N ASP A 89 11.97 8.61 -7.53
CA ASP A 89 10.92 7.82 -6.88
C ASP A 89 10.75 6.48 -7.62
N VAL A 90 10.35 5.43 -6.91
CA VAL A 90 10.09 4.11 -7.48
C VAL A 90 8.85 3.52 -6.82
N ARG A 91 7.88 3.16 -7.65
CA ARG A 91 6.65 2.54 -7.17
C ARG A 91 6.33 1.25 -7.90
N TRP A 92 6.04 0.22 -7.11
CA TRP A 92 5.58 -1.07 -7.62
C TRP A 92 4.06 -1.15 -7.66
N LEU A 93 3.53 -1.38 -8.86
CA LEU A 93 2.13 -1.71 -9.10
C LEU A 93 2.01 -3.21 -9.41
N ALA A 94 1.49 -3.97 -8.45
CA ALA A 94 1.12 -5.36 -8.66
C ALA A 94 -0.35 -5.44 -9.11
N LYS A 95 -0.59 -6.05 -10.28
CA LYS A 95 -1.94 -6.36 -10.76
C LYS A 95 -2.15 -7.87 -10.86
N PRO A 96 -3.23 -8.41 -10.29
CA PRO A 96 -3.59 -9.81 -10.50
C PRO A 96 -3.95 -10.04 -11.97
N ALA A 97 -3.26 -10.97 -12.62
CA ALA A 97 -3.49 -11.41 -13.99
C ALA A 97 -3.86 -12.91 -13.97
N GLY A 98 -5.07 -13.21 -13.50
CA GLY A 98 -5.54 -14.58 -13.27
C GLY A 98 -4.73 -15.29 -12.18
N ALA A 99 -4.05 -16.38 -12.55
CA ALA A 99 -3.17 -17.14 -11.64
C ALA A 99 -1.78 -16.51 -11.45
N ARG A 100 -1.42 -15.51 -12.27
CA ARG A 100 -0.13 -14.82 -12.23
C ARG A 100 -0.27 -13.38 -11.75
N VAL A 101 0.87 -12.73 -11.51
CA VAL A 101 0.93 -11.32 -11.11
C VAL A 101 1.70 -10.54 -12.17
N SER A 102 1.12 -9.45 -12.65
CA SER A 102 1.81 -8.49 -13.51
C SER A 102 2.38 -7.37 -12.66
N LEU A 103 3.67 -7.10 -12.79
CA LEU A 103 4.35 -6.03 -12.08
C LEU A 103 4.62 -4.86 -13.03
N THR A 104 4.42 -3.65 -12.53
CA THR A 104 4.82 -2.42 -13.21
C THR A 104 5.58 -1.54 -12.25
N ALA A 105 6.82 -1.18 -12.58
CA ALA A 105 7.57 -0.13 -11.91
C ALA A 105 7.22 1.20 -12.56
N GLU A 106 6.88 2.22 -11.77
CA GLU A 106 6.71 3.61 -12.21
C GLU A 106 7.54 4.61 -11.41
#